data_AF-A0A6A8FHK3-F1
#
_entry.id   AF-A0A6A8FHK3-F1
#
_cell.length_a   1.000
_cell.length_b   1.000
_cell.length_c   1.000
_cell.angle_alpha   90.00
_cell.angle_beta   90.00
_cell.angle_gamma   90.00
#
_symmetry.space_group_name_H-M   'P 1'
#
loop_
_entity.id
_entity.type
_entity.pdbx_description
1 polymer ?
#
loop_
_entity_poly.entity_id
_entity_poly.type
_entity_poly.pdbx_seq_one_letter_code
_entity_poly.pdbx_strand_id
1 'polypeptide(L)'
;MSNTKIKYQIFISSTYLDLIEERQAVVEAVLNSNNIPAGMELFNSSSKSQWEIITQWINESDAVILLLGSSYGTIDSEENISYTEMEYNFAKSLGKPIYVFEMNKASTESAEKSKKLDEFKTKVKENRLISPNINDISELKSKVSQTLMQSVPSEIKENSGWIRVQDCGKNVKKLKNWMLYKEI
;
A
#
# COMPACT_ATOMS: atom_id res chain seq x y z
N MET A 1 31.13 4.81 -10.58
CA MET A 1 30.15 3.86 -10.04
C MET A 1 28.78 4.37 -10.42
N SER A 2 28.00 3.64 -11.23
CA SER A 2 26.62 4.04 -11.52
C SER A 2 25.85 4.00 -10.21
N ASN A 3 25.28 5.13 -9.80
CA ASN A 3 24.42 5.22 -8.63
C ASN A 3 23.10 4.50 -8.97
N THR A 4 23.07 3.17 -8.82
CA THR A 4 21.88 2.36 -9.15
C THR A 4 20.78 2.73 -8.16
N LYS A 5 19.85 3.57 -8.61
CA LYS A 5 18.74 4.07 -7.78
C LYS A 5 17.62 3.03 -7.79
N ILE A 6 17.57 2.22 -6.73
CA ILE A 6 16.48 1.28 -6.46
C ILE A 6 15.18 2.08 -6.32
N LYS A 7 14.10 1.60 -6.95
CA LYS A 7 12.75 2.14 -6.80
C LYS A 7 11.90 1.13 -6.06
N TYR A 8 11.07 1.55 -5.13
CA TYR A 8 10.15 0.64 -4.46
C TYR A 8 8.74 0.75 -5.04
N GLN A 9 8.04 -0.36 -5.14
CA GLN A 9 6.62 -0.39 -5.44
C GLN A 9 5.83 -0.24 -4.13
N ILE A 10 4.92 0.73 -4.08
CA ILE A 10 4.16 1.09 -2.89
C ILE A 10 2.68 0.90 -3.18
N PHE A 11 2.05 -0.09 -2.55
CA PHE A 11 0.61 -0.29 -2.66
C PHE A 11 -0.14 0.77 -1.84
N ILE A 12 -1.08 1.48 -2.45
CA ILE A 12 -1.89 2.51 -1.78
C ILE A 12 -3.28 1.94 -1.54
N SER A 13 -3.56 1.60 -0.28
CA SER A 13 -4.85 1.14 0.24
C SER A 13 -5.64 2.32 0.79
N SER A 14 -6.89 2.47 0.37
CA SER A 14 -7.81 3.49 0.89
C SER A 14 -9.25 3.15 0.52
N THR A 15 -10.21 3.75 1.20
CA THR A 15 -11.54 3.97 0.62
C THR A 15 -11.44 4.96 -0.54
N TYR A 16 -12.42 4.96 -1.45
CA TYR A 16 -12.34 5.76 -2.67
C TYR A 16 -13.08 7.10 -2.56
N LEU A 17 -14.39 7.08 -2.34
CA LEU A 17 -15.25 8.25 -2.51
C LEU A 17 -14.94 9.41 -1.55
N ASP A 18 -14.49 9.12 -0.32
CA ASP A 18 -14.21 10.12 0.71
C ASP A 18 -12.76 10.64 0.72
N LEU A 19 -11.88 10.06 -0.10
CA LEU A 19 -10.43 10.29 -0.08
C LEU A 19 -9.83 10.51 -1.48
N ILE A 20 -10.62 10.97 -2.46
CA ILE A 20 -10.15 11.12 -3.84
C ILE A 20 -8.92 12.04 -3.92
N GLU A 21 -9.00 13.22 -3.32
CA GLU A 21 -7.92 14.22 -3.35
C GLU A 21 -6.70 13.77 -2.52
N GLU A 22 -6.95 13.16 -1.36
CA GLU A 22 -5.91 12.61 -0.48
C GLU A 22 -5.15 11.47 -1.15
N ARG A 23 -5.88 10.55 -1.81
CA ARG A 23 -5.27 9.44 -2.55
C ARG A 23 -4.42 9.95 -3.69
N GLN A 24 -4.92 10.93 -4.47
CA GLN A 24 -4.13 11.55 -5.53
C GLN A 24 -2.86 12.20 -4.98
N ALA A 25 -2.97 12.92 -3.85
CA ALA A 25 -1.83 13.53 -3.19
C ALA A 25 -0.77 12.50 -2.76
N VAL A 26 -1.18 11.32 -2.31
CA VAL A 26 -0.27 10.22 -1.98
C VAL A 26 0.37 9.61 -3.22
N VAL A 27 -0.39 9.39 -4.30
CA VAL A 27 0.16 8.92 -5.58
C VAL A 27 1.24 9.88 -6.08
N GLU A 28 0.96 11.19 -6.07
CA GLU A 28 1.93 12.24 -6.44
C GLU A 28 3.19 12.19 -5.56
N ALA A 29 3.03 12.03 -4.24
CA ALA A 29 4.16 11.93 -3.32
C ALA A 29 5.03 10.69 -3.59
N VAL A 30 4.41 9.54 -3.86
CA VAL A 30 5.13 8.31 -4.24
C VAL A 30 5.92 8.52 -5.53
N LEU A 31 5.30 9.11 -6.55
CA LEU A 31 5.97 9.43 -7.82
C LEU A 31 7.12 10.43 -7.64
N ASN A 32 6.92 11.49 -6.86
CA ASN A 32 7.94 12.51 -6.57
C ASN A 32 9.12 11.94 -5.77
N SER A 33 8.90 10.89 -4.97
CA SER A 33 9.97 10.13 -4.31
C SER A 33 10.72 9.17 -5.26
N ASN A 34 10.36 9.14 -6.55
CA ASN A 34 10.90 8.25 -7.58
C ASN A 34 10.62 6.75 -7.32
N ASN A 35 9.58 6.48 -6.54
CA ASN A 35 9.01 5.15 -6.31
C ASN A 35 7.84 4.89 -7.27
N ILE A 36 7.28 3.68 -7.24
CA ILE A 36 6.25 3.21 -8.16
C ILE A 36 4.94 3.06 -7.36
N PRO A 37 3.91 3.88 -7.60
CA PRO A 37 2.62 3.66 -6.96
C PRO A 37 1.94 2.41 -7.54
N ALA A 38 1.26 1.66 -6.68
CA ALA A 38 0.48 0.49 -7.01
C ALA A 38 -0.91 0.62 -6.36
N GLY A 39 -1.97 0.25 -7.07
CA GLY A 39 -3.32 0.46 -6.56
C GLY A 39 -4.41 0.32 -7.61
N MET A 40 -5.64 0.53 -7.16
CA MET A 40 -6.85 0.25 -7.96
C MET A 40 -7.07 1.23 -9.13
N GLU A 41 -6.28 2.29 -9.25
CA GLU A 41 -6.38 3.26 -10.36
C GLU A 41 -6.09 2.68 -11.76
N LEU A 42 -5.53 1.47 -11.83
CA LEU A 42 -5.12 0.81 -13.09
C LEU A 42 -6.10 -0.26 -13.59
N PHE A 43 -7.30 -0.40 -12.99
CA PHE A 43 -8.22 -1.47 -13.40
C PHE A 43 -9.08 -1.12 -14.63
N ASN A 44 -8.83 -1.86 -15.70
CA ASN A 44 -9.84 -2.26 -16.68
C ASN A 44 -10.36 -3.66 -16.32
N SER A 45 -11.67 -3.85 -16.47
CA SER A 45 -12.43 -5.08 -16.23
C SER A 45 -11.71 -6.35 -16.70
N SER A 46 -11.36 -7.22 -15.75
CA SER A 46 -10.89 -8.59 -16.04
C SER A 46 -11.74 -9.60 -15.27
N SER A 47 -11.78 -10.84 -15.75
CA SER A 47 -12.63 -11.94 -15.25
C SER A 47 -12.17 -12.56 -13.92
N LYS A 48 -11.09 -12.06 -13.31
CA LYS A 48 -10.60 -12.50 -11.98
C LYS A 48 -11.42 -11.85 -10.87
N SER A 49 -11.48 -12.49 -9.69
CA SER A 49 -12.08 -11.84 -8.53
C SER A 49 -11.25 -10.61 -8.15
N GLN A 50 -11.92 -9.53 -7.75
CA GLN A 50 -11.26 -8.29 -7.35
C GLN A 50 -10.20 -8.53 -6.26
N TRP A 51 -10.49 -9.44 -5.33
CA TRP A 51 -9.62 -9.82 -4.23
C TRP A 51 -8.34 -10.55 -4.68
N GLU A 52 -8.42 -11.45 -5.67
CA GLU A 52 -7.23 -12.11 -6.24
C GLU A 52 -6.26 -11.09 -6.85
N ILE A 53 -6.79 -10.06 -7.50
CA ILE A 53 -5.94 -9.03 -8.09
C ILE A 53 -5.32 -8.16 -7.00
N ILE A 54 -6.11 -7.69 -6.02
CA ILE A 54 -5.62 -6.89 -4.90
C ILE A 54 -4.48 -7.61 -4.16
N THR A 55 -4.67 -8.89 -3.84
CA THR A 55 -3.65 -9.69 -3.13
C THR A 55 -2.38 -9.85 -3.95
N GLN A 56 -2.47 -10.05 -5.26
CA GLN A 56 -1.29 -10.08 -6.13
C GLN A 56 -0.50 -8.77 -6.06
N TRP A 57 -1.17 -7.62 -6.14
CA TRP A 57 -0.53 -6.30 -6.10
C TRP A 57 0.12 -6.01 -4.75
N ILE A 58 -0.55 -6.35 -3.65
CA ILE A 58 0.05 -6.24 -2.32
C ILE A 58 1.29 -7.13 -2.24
N ASN A 59 1.21 -8.38 -2.73
CA ASN A 59 2.31 -9.33 -2.71
C ASN A 59 3.54 -8.82 -3.49
N GLU A 60 3.33 -8.20 -4.65
CA GLU A 60 4.39 -7.63 -5.49
C GLU A 60 4.95 -6.29 -4.99
N SER A 61 4.24 -5.61 -4.08
CA SER A 61 4.66 -4.31 -3.55
C SER A 61 5.66 -4.44 -2.40
N ASP A 62 6.64 -3.56 -2.32
CA ASP A 62 7.65 -3.58 -1.26
C ASP A 62 7.13 -3.03 0.08
N ALA A 63 6.14 -2.13 0.03
CA ALA A 63 5.47 -1.57 1.20
C ALA A 63 4.01 -1.24 0.89
N VAL A 64 3.25 -0.97 1.96
CA VAL A 64 1.85 -0.53 1.88
C VAL A 64 1.69 0.83 2.53
N ILE A 65 1.00 1.75 1.86
CA ILE A 65 0.41 2.93 2.49
C ILE A 65 -1.07 2.65 2.70
N LEU A 66 -1.55 2.83 3.92
CA LEU A 66 -2.97 2.78 4.28
C LEU A 66 -3.45 4.19 4.61
N LEU A 67 -4.43 4.68 3.86
CA LEU A 67 -5.14 5.93 4.15
C LEU A 67 -6.49 5.63 4.80
N LEU A 68 -6.73 6.26 5.95
CA LEU A 68 -7.99 6.16 6.67
C LEU A 68 -8.70 7.51 6.69
N GLY A 69 -9.99 7.49 6.40
CA GLY A 69 -10.84 8.67 6.30
C GLY A 69 -12.09 8.56 7.17
N SER A 70 -13.21 8.96 6.58
CA SER A 70 -14.54 8.94 7.22
C SER A 70 -15.37 7.71 6.86
N SER A 71 -14.99 6.94 5.85
CA SER A 71 -15.70 5.72 5.46
C SER A 71 -14.98 4.47 5.93
N TYR A 72 -15.74 3.45 6.37
CA TYR A 72 -15.23 2.09 6.54
C TYR A 72 -15.04 1.37 5.19
N GLY A 73 -15.77 1.80 4.16
CA GLY A 73 -15.75 1.22 2.83
C GLY A 73 -16.79 0.11 2.59
N THR A 74 -16.57 -0.61 1.48
CA THR A 74 -17.37 -1.77 1.07
C THR A 74 -16.98 -2.96 1.93
N ILE A 75 -17.99 -3.61 2.52
CA ILE A 75 -17.83 -4.83 3.32
C ILE A 75 -17.90 -6.03 2.39
N ASP A 76 -16.94 -6.94 2.53
CA ASP A 76 -16.98 -8.24 1.86
C ASP A 76 -18.05 -9.12 2.50
N SER A 77 -18.85 -9.79 1.67
CA SER A 77 -19.99 -10.59 2.14
C SER A 77 -19.58 -11.86 2.88
N GLU A 78 -18.38 -12.39 2.63
CA GLU A 78 -17.90 -13.63 3.23
C GLU A 78 -17.14 -13.33 4.53
N GLU A 79 -16.23 -12.36 4.49
CA GLU A 79 -15.36 -12.02 5.63
C GLU A 79 -16.00 -11.04 6.63
N ASN A 80 -17.08 -10.35 6.24
CA ASN A 80 -17.80 -9.36 7.06
C ASN A 80 -16.91 -8.21 7.60
N ILE A 81 -15.83 -7.91 6.89
CA ILE A 81 -14.94 -6.75 7.11
C ILE A 81 -14.76 -5.99 5.81
N SER A 82 -14.29 -4.74 5.86
CA SER A 82 -14.09 -3.97 4.64
C SER A 82 -12.91 -4.48 3.82
N TYR A 83 -12.96 -4.28 2.50
CA TYR A 83 -11.83 -4.59 1.61
C TYR A 83 -10.54 -3.92 2.09
N THR A 84 -10.60 -2.66 2.56
CA THR A 84 -9.45 -1.95 3.13
C THR A 84 -8.90 -2.63 4.39
N GLU A 85 -9.75 -3.16 5.26
CA GLU A 85 -9.30 -3.93 6.42
C GLU A 85 -8.72 -5.29 6.00
N MET A 86 -9.31 -5.96 5.00
CA MET A 86 -8.76 -7.19 4.43
C MET A 86 -7.36 -6.95 3.85
N GLU A 87 -7.17 -5.88 3.08
CA GLU A 87 -5.88 -5.45 2.53
C GLU A 87 -4.84 -5.24 3.63
N TYR A 88 -5.20 -4.52 4.70
CA TYR A 88 -4.33 -4.31 5.86
C TYR A 88 -3.93 -5.63 6.53
N ASN A 89 -4.89 -6.53 6.79
CA ASN A 89 -4.63 -7.82 7.42
C ASN A 89 -3.70 -8.68 6.55
N PHE A 90 -3.96 -8.72 5.25
CA PHE A 90 -3.15 -9.46 4.29
C PHE A 90 -1.71 -8.92 4.24
N ALA A 91 -1.53 -7.61 4.09
CA ALA A 91 -0.22 -6.98 4.12
C ALA A 91 0.56 -7.27 5.42
N LYS A 92 -0.13 -7.24 6.56
CA LYS A 92 0.44 -7.55 7.88
C LYS A 92 0.89 -9.00 7.96
N SER A 93 0.11 -9.94 7.42
CA SER A 93 0.46 -11.37 7.37
C SER A 93 1.71 -11.66 6.54
N LEU A 94 1.98 -10.85 5.50
CA LEU A 94 3.19 -10.93 4.67
C LEU A 94 4.42 -10.26 5.33
N GLY A 95 4.24 -9.61 6.49
CA GLY A 95 5.29 -8.86 7.17
C GLY A 95 5.79 -7.66 6.36
N LYS A 96 4.92 -7.07 5.51
CA LYS A 96 5.26 -5.86 4.76
C LYS A 96 5.21 -4.65 5.69
N PRO A 97 6.11 -3.66 5.54
CA PRO A 97 5.96 -2.39 6.25
C PRO A 97 4.68 -1.70 5.79
N ILE A 98 3.85 -1.31 6.75
CA ILE A 98 2.57 -0.61 6.51
C ILE A 98 2.67 0.78 7.13
N TYR A 99 2.56 1.82 6.31
CA TYR A 99 2.53 3.21 6.73
C TYR A 99 1.09 3.69 6.77
N VAL A 100 0.59 4.03 7.95
CA VAL A 100 -0.82 4.42 8.16
C VAL A 100 -0.90 5.92 8.28
N PHE A 101 -1.76 6.55 7.48
CA PHE A 101 -2.09 7.97 7.57
C PHE A 101 -3.59 8.11 7.82
N GLU A 102 -3.96 8.67 8.96
CA GLU A 102 -5.35 8.85 9.34
C GLU A 102 -5.74 10.33 9.22
N MET A 103 -6.69 10.60 8.34
CA MET A 103 -7.32 11.91 8.21
C MET A 103 -8.25 12.16 9.39
N ASN A 104 -8.21 13.39 9.91
CA ASN A 104 -9.13 13.87 10.94
C ASN A 104 -10.50 14.19 10.31
N LYS A 105 -11.23 13.15 9.92
CA LYS A 105 -12.59 13.25 9.39
C LYS A 105 -13.54 12.42 10.26
N ALA A 106 -14.69 12.99 10.60
CA ALA A 106 -15.76 12.28 11.28
C ALA A 106 -16.45 11.28 10.33
N SER A 107 -16.91 10.14 10.85
CA SER A 107 -17.58 9.13 10.03
C SER A 107 -18.83 9.68 9.34
N THR A 108 -19.02 9.30 8.07
CA THR A 108 -20.19 9.65 7.27
C THR A 108 -21.11 8.45 7.01
N GLU A 109 -20.77 7.28 7.56
CA GLU A 109 -21.49 6.01 7.35
C GLU A 109 -22.57 5.78 8.42
N SER A 110 -23.34 4.68 8.28
CA SER A 110 -24.29 4.23 9.30
C SER A 110 -23.61 4.00 10.65
N ALA A 111 -24.38 3.99 11.74
CA ALA A 111 -23.85 3.76 13.09
C ALA A 111 -23.09 2.42 13.21
N GLU A 112 -23.57 1.38 12.53
CA GLU A 112 -22.93 0.06 12.52
C GLU A 112 -21.54 0.10 11.84
N LYS A 113 -21.46 0.70 10.65
CA LYS A 113 -20.19 0.84 9.94
C LYS A 113 -19.23 1.81 10.60
N SER A 114 -19.76 2.87 11.22
CA SER A 114 -18.97 3.80 12.02
C SER A 114 -18.29 3.07 13.18
N LYS A 115 -19.01 2.18 13.85
CA LYS A 115 -18.43 1.32 14.90
C LYS A 115 -17.33 0.42 14.36
N LYS A 116 -17.55 -0.25 13.21
CA LYS A 116 -16.50 -1.07 12.55
C LYS A 116 -15.28 -0.22 12.15
N LEU A 117 -15.47 1.01 11.68
CA LEU A 117 -14.39 1.94 11.40
C LEU A 117 -13.60 2.28 12.66
N ASP A 118 -14.26 2.56 13.78
CA ASP A 118 -13.60 2.87 15.05
C ASP A 118 -12.81 1.66 15.60
N GLU A 119 -13.36 0.45 15.46
CA GLU A 119 -12.67 -0.81 15.78
C GLU A 119 -11.42 -0.98 14.90
N PHE A 120 -11.53 -0.74 13.59
CA PHE A 120 -10.41 -0.82 12.68
C PHE A 120 -9.35 0.25 12.95
N LYS A 121 -9.76 1.50 13.20
CA LYS A 121 -8.88 2.60 13.63
C LYS A 121 -8.15 2.25 14.92
N THR A 122 -8.81 1.59 15.87
CA THR A 122 -8.19 1.12 17.10
C THR A 122 -7.16 0.02 16.84
N LYS A 123 -7.49 -0.94 15.97
CA LYS A 123 -6.58 -2.02 15.56
C LYS A 123 -5.32 -1.49 14.86
N VAL A 124 -5.44 -0.48 13.99
CA VAL A 124 -4.25 0.08 13.30
C VAL A 124 -3.39 0.96 14.20
N LYS A 125 -3.90 1.47 15.35
CA LYS A 125 -3.10 2.24 16.30
C LYS A 125 -1.96 1.44 16.91
N GLU A 126 -2.07 0.11 16.93
CA GLU A 126 -0.98 -0.79 17.32
C GLU A 126 0.16 -0.83 16.30
N ASN A 127 -0.07 -0.32 15.08
CA ASN A 127 0.96 -0.26 14.06
C ASN A 127 1.99 0.83 14.39
N ARG A 128 3.27 0.46 14.41
CA ARG A 128 4.39 1.36 14.76
C ARG A 128 4.49 2.58 13.83
N LEU A 129 4.10 2.45 12.58
CA LEU A 129 4.31 3.44 11.52
C LEU A 129 3.00 4.18 11.21
N ILE A 130 2.42 4.83 12.21
CA ILE A 130 1.15 5.56 12.11
C ILE A 130 1.36 7.08 12.25
N SER A 131 0.67 7.84 11.40
CA SER A 131 0.53 9.29 11.46
C SER A 131 -0.94 9.66 11.67
N PRO A 132 -1.38 9.82 12.93
CA PRO A 132 -2.78 10.11 13.23
C PRO A 132 -3.15 11.59 13.02
N ASN A 133 -4.46 11.86 12.98
CA ASN A 133 -5.08 13.19 13.06
C ASN A 133 -4.57 14.22 12.04
N ILE A 134 -4.47 13.83 10.76
CA ILE A 134 -4.05 14.72 9.67
C ILE A 134 -5.22 15.62 9.26
N ASN A 135 -5.01 16.94 9.28
CA ASN A 135 -6.12 17.89 9.14
C ASN A 135 -6.36 18.32 7.70
N ASP A 136 -5.33 18.29 6.86
CA ASP A 136 -5.43 18.73 5.47
C ASP A 136 -4.45 17.99 4.53
N ILE A 137 -4.64 18.21 3.23
CA ILE A 137 -3.86 17.58 2.16
C ILE A 137 -2.39 18.02 2.17
N SER A 138 -2.09 19.25 2.58
CA SER A 138 -0.71 19.74 2.64
C SER A 138 0.07 19.01 3.73
N GLU A 139 -0.55 18.85 4.90
CA GLU A 139 -0.03 18.05 6.00
C GLU A 139 0.16 16.58 5.58
N LEU A 140 -0.82 15.99 4.88
CA LEU A 140 -0.71 14.64 4.32
C LEU A 140 0.50 14.50 3.39
N LYS A 141 0.62 15.39 2.39
CA LYS A 141 1.74 15.37 1.43
C LYS A 141 3.09 15.45 2.13
N SER A 142 3.21 16.33 3.12
CA SER A 142 4.43 16.51 3.91
C SER A 142 4.79 15.23 4.67
N LYS A 143 3.83 14.68 5.43
CA LYS A 143 4.04 13.45 6.22
C LYS A 143 4.39 12.26 5.33
N VAL A 144 3.66 12.05 4.23
CA VAL A 144 3.94 10.96 3.27
C VAL A 144 5.34 11.12 2.68
N SER A 145 5.71 12.31 2.21
CA SER A 145 7.03 12.57 1.64
C SER A 145 8.16 12.30 2.64
N GLN A 146 7.98 12.72 3.90
CA GLN A 146 8.94 12.44 4.97
C GLN A 146 9.10 10.94 5.22
N THR A 147 7.99 10.20 5.32
CA THR A 147 7.99 8.75 5.50
C THR A 147 8.70 8.03 4.35
N LEU A 148 8.41 8.41 3.10
CA LEU A 148 9.04 7.83 1.92
C LEU A 148 10.56 8.09 1.87
N MET A 149 11.01 9.24 2.35
CA MET A 149 12.43 9.59 2.36
C MET A 149 13.20 8.94 3.51
N GLN A 150 12.59 8.83 4.69
CA GLN A 150 13.30 8.46 5.92
C GLN A 150 13.09 7.00 6.34
N SER A 151 11.89 6.45 6.15
CA SER A 151 11.51 5.15 6.70
C SER A 151 11.51 4.04 5.67
N VAL A 152 11.10 4.32 4.43
CA VAL A 152 11.04 3.30 3.36
C VAL A 152 12.39 2.61 3.13
N PRO A 153 13.53 3.32 3.03
CA PRO A 153 14.82 2.66 2.78
C PRO A 153 15.30 1.76 3.92
N SER A 154 14.87 2.01 5.17
CA SER A 154 15.33 1.28 6.36
C SER A 154 14.41 0.14 6.77
N GLU A 155 13.12 0.22 6.42
CA GLU A 155 12.11 -0.77 6.81
C GLU A 155 11.92 -1.88 5.77
N ILE A 156 12.33 -1.64 4.52
CA ILE A 156 12.24 -2.64 3.45
C ILE A 156 13.44 -3.60 3.52
N LYS A 157 13.16 -4.90 3.31
CA LYS A 157 14.17 -5.97 3.34
C LYS A 157 15.30 -5.71 2.34
N GLU A 158 16.53 -6.04 2.76
CA GLU A 158 17.69 -6.07 1.86
C GLU A 158 17.39 -6.91 0.61
N ASN A 159 17.68 -6.36 -0.57
CA ASN A 159 17.41 -6.94 -1.91
C ASN A 159 15.97 -6.86 -2.44
N SER A 160 15.14 -5.95 -1.93
CA SER A 160 13.81 -5.66 -2.52
C SER A 160 13.85 -4.43 -3.45
N GLY A 161 12.78 -4.20 -4.20
CA GLY A 161 12.65 -3.09 -5.15
C GLY A 161 13.09 -3.39 -6.59
N TRP A 162 12.94 -2.36 -7.41
CA TRP A 162 13.06 -2.37 -8.86
C TRP A 162 14.30 -1.63 -9.32
N ILE A 163 15.03 -2.26 -10.24
CA ILE A 163 16.15 -1.67 -10.95
C ILE A 163 15.96 -1.86 -12.44
N ARG A 164 16.47 -0.93 -13.26
CA ARG A 164 16.46 -1.14 -14.71
C ARG A 164 17.37 -2.32 -15.05
N VAL A 165 16.98 -3.11 -16.04
CA VAL A 165 17.74 -4.28 -16.50
C VAL A 165 19.21 -3.93 -16.81
N GLN A 166 19.44 -2.79 -17.46
CA GLN A 166 20.79 -2.29 -17.79
C GLN A 166 21.66 -2.00 -16.55
N ASP A 167 21.04 -1.67 -15.41
CA ASP A 167 21.72 -1.29 -14.16
C ASP A 167 21.91 -2.49 -13.22
N CYS A 168 21.42 -3.68 -13.60
CA CYS A 168 21.51 -4.92 -12.82
C CYS A 168 22.92 -5.53 -12.76
N GLY A 169 23.89 -4.95 -13.49
CA GLY A 169 25.26 -5.46 -13.58
C GLY A 169 25.35 -6.84 -14.22
N LYS A 170 26.56 -7.36 -14.45
CA LYS A 170 26.79 -8.70 -15.05
C LYS A 170 26.38 -9.88 -14.14
N ASN A 171 25.75 -9.62 -12.99
CA ASN A 171 25.35 -10.63 -12.00
C ASN A 171 23.95 -11.21 -12.19
N VAL A 172 23.27 -10.94 -13.32
CA VAL A 172 22.02 -11.64 -13.71
C VAL A 172 22.25 -13.14 -14.04
N LYS A 173 23.46 -13.69 -13.85
CA LYS A 173 23.71 -15.13 -13.91
C LYS A 173 23.36 -15.81 -12.58
N LYS A 174 22.06 -16.03 -12.34
CA LYS A 174 21.45 -17.25 -11.72
C LYS A 174 20.02 -16.97 -11.22
N LEU A 175 19.09 -16.70 -12.14
CA LEU A 175 17.70 -17.16 -11.98
C LEU A 175 17.39 -18.23 -13.02
N LYS A 176 18.34 -19.15 -13.23
CA LYS A 176 18.17 -20.33 -14.09
C LYS A 176 17.58 -21.56 -13.37
N ASN A 177 17.13 -21.41 -12.11
CA ASN A 177 16.58 -22.53 -11.34
C ASN A 177 15.05 -22.62 -11.32
N TRP A 178 14.30 -21.73 -11.98
CA TRP A 178 12.83 -21.91 -12.13
C TRP A 178 12.45 -22.64 -13.44
N MET A 179 13.41 -23.11 -14.23
CA MET A 179 13.13 -23.99 -15.39
C MET A 179 13.46 -25.46 -15.14
N LEU A 180 13.41 -25.90 -13.88
CA LEU A 180 13.49 -27.31 -13.52
C LEU A 180 12.25 -27.63 -12.68
N TYR A 181 11.13 -27.92 -13.35
CA TYR A 181 10.09 -28.89 -12.97
C TYR A 181 8.89 -28.67 -13.90
N LYS A 182 8.94 -29.27 -15.09
CA LYS A 182 7.81 -29.84 -15.81
C LYS A 182 8.31 -30.60 -17.04
N GLU A 183 9.06 -31.66 -16.77
CA GLU A 183 9.04 -32.86 -17.61
C GLU A 183 8.88 -34.05 -16.66
N ILE A 184 7.62 -34.38 -16.40
CA ILE A 184 7.15 -35.76 -16.21
C ILE A 184 5.89 -35.86 -17.08
#